data_AF-A0A6B3HZI8-F1
#
_entry.id   AF-A0A6B3HZI8-F1
#
_cell.length_a   1.000
_cell.length_b   1.000
_cell.length_c   1.000
_cell.angle_alpha   90.00
_cell.angle_beta   90.00
_cell.angle_gamma   90.00
#
_symmetry.space_group_name_H-M   'P 1'
#
loop_
_entity.id
_entity.type
_entity.pdbx_description
1 polymer ?
#
loop_
_entity_poly.entity_id
_entity_poly.type
_entity_poly.pdbx_seq_one_letter_code
_entity_poly.pdbx_strand_id
1 'polypeptide(L)'
;MLHGPVVRRRKLGEELRSLRHASGLTSRDTARLLGWHQSKVSRIETGASGVSPGDVTRLLDIYAVRDTQLRALLEVLAGSAGGGGSGWWHAYRGLIPPQYRDFISLESQAGTVRTLETSVVP
;
A
#
# COMPACT_ATOMS: atom_id res chain seq x y z
N MET A 1 10.44 9.58 14.32
CA MET A 1 10.41 8.10 14.41
C MET A 1 9.66 7.60 13.18
N LEU A 2 10.11 6.49 12.61
CA LEU A 2 9.64 5.99 11.32
C LEU A 2 8.29 5.26 11.49
N HIS A 3 7.20 5.99 11.70
CA HIS A 3 5.84 5.44 11.52
C HIS A 3 5.45 5.47 10.05
N GLY A 4 6.43 5.03 9.27
CA GLY A 4 6.49 5.11 7.84
C GLY A 4 6.46 3.71 7.23
N PRO A 5 6.54 3.66 5.90
CA PRO A 5 6.18 2.58 4.98
C PRO A 5 5.06 1.56 5.30
N VAL A 6 4.86 1.10 6.53
CA VAL A 6 4.02 -0.05 6.92
C VAL A 6 2.53 0.23 6.77
N VAL A 7 2.04 1.32 7.35
CA VAL A 7 0.58 1.61 7.40
C VAL A 7 0.07 1.93 5.99
N ARG A 8 0.79 2.75 5.21
CA ARG A 8 0.61 2.91 3.76
C ARG A 8 0.60 1.59 2.97
N ARG A 9 1.60 0.72 3.17
CA ARG A 9 1.66 -0.59 2.49
C ARG A 9 0.47 -1.47 2.84
N ARG A 10 0.03 -1.44 4.10
CA ARG A 10 -1.15 -2.18 4.55
C ARG A 10 -2.41 -1.66 3.86
N LYS A 11 -2.58 -0.33 3.80
CA LYS A 11 -3.73 0.27 3.12
C LYS A 11 -3.73 -0.04 1.62
N LEU A 12 -2.57 0.09 0.95
CA LEU A 12 -2.41 -0.34 -0.44
C LEU A 12 -2.76 -1.83 -0.62
N GLY A 13 -2.27 -2.69 0.26
CA GLY A 13 -2.58 -4.12 0.26
C GLY A 13 -4.06 -4.43 0.45
N GLU A 14 -4.74 -3.71 1.34
CA GLU A 14 -6.19 -3.80 1.57
C GLU A 14 -6.99 -3.42 0.30
N GLU A 15 -6.62 -2.32 -0.36
CA GLU A 15 -7.27 -1.92 -1.62
C GLU A 15 -7.03 -2.95 -2.75
N LEU A 16 -5.79 -3.41 -2.92
CA LEU A 16 -5.46 -4.43 -3.92
C LEU A 16 -6.20 -5.75 -3.65
N ARG A 17 -6.34 -6.14 -2.38
CA ARG A 17 -7.11 -7.32 -1.98
C ARG A 17 -8.60 -7.14 -2.29
N SER A 18 -9.15 -5.97 -2.03
CA SER A 18 -10.54 -5.63 -2.36
C SER A 18 -10.80 -5.73 -3.86
N LEU A 19 -9.91 -5.14 -4.67
CA LEU A 19 -9.98 -5.20 -6.13
C LEU A 19 -9.86 -6.62 -6.68
N ARG A 20 -8.96 -7.44 -6.11
CA ARG A 20 -8.84 -8.86 -6.48
C ARG A 20 -10.14 -9.63 -6.24
N HIS A 21 -10.77 -9.40 -5.08
CA HIS A 21 -12.05 -10.04 -4.76
C HIS A 21 -13.16 -9.57 -5.70
N ALA A 22 -13.21 -8.27 -6.01
CA ALA A 22 -14.16 -7.72 -6.98
C ALA A 22 -13.95 -8.27 -8.40
N SER A 23 -12.71 -8.61 -8.78
CA SER A 23 -12.41 -9.26 -10.05
C SER A 23 -12.65 -10.78 -10.05
N GLY A 24 -13.09 -11.37 -8.93
CA GLY A 24 -13.36 -12.80 -8.80
C GLY A 24 -12.10 -13.70 -8.82
N LEU A 25 -10.90 -13.13 -8.69
CA LEU A 25 -9.65 -13.89 -8.77
C LEU A 25 -9.18 -14.35 -7.39
N THR A 26 -8.61 -15.55 -7.31
CA THR A 26 -7.88 -15.95 -6.09
C THR A 26 -6.46 -15.39 -6.11
N SER A 27 -5.81 -15.32 -4.95
CA SER A 27 -4.39 -14.95 -4.88
C SER A 27 -3.50 -15.93 -5.66
N ARG A 28 -3.93 -17.19 -5.82
CA ARG A 28 -3.23 -18.20 -6.64
C ARG A 28 -3.38 -17.90 -8.13
N ASP A 29 -4.58 -17.52 -8.58
CA ASP A 29 -4.82 -17.16 -9.99
C ASP A 29 -4.05 -15.91 -10.36
N THR A 30 -4.09 -14.89 -9.50
CA THR A 30 -3.30 -13.66 -9.65
C THR A 30 -1.81 -13.98 -9.78
N ALA A 31 -1.30 -14.83 -8.88
CA ALA A 31 0.09 -15.25 -8.90
C ALA A 31 0.45 -15.98 -10.20
N ARG A 32 -0.41 -16.88 -10.68
CA ARG A 32 -0.22 -17.60 -11.96
C ARG A 32 -0.18 -16.65 -13.15
N LEU A 33 -1.11 -15.69 -13.21
CA LEU A 33 -1.20 -14.71 -14.30
C LEU A 33 0.02 -13.77 -14.35
N LEU A 34 0.63 -13.48 -13.19
CA LEU A 34 1.83 -12.64 -13.09
C LEU A 34 3.15 -13.40 -13.13
N GLY A 35 3.12 -14.73 -13.15
CA GLY A 35 4.33 -15.57 -13.01
C GLY A 35 5.00 -15.41 -11.64
N TRP A 36 4.23 -15.12 -10.59
CA TRP A 36 4.72 -14.94 -9.22
C TRP A 36 4.40 -16.14 -8.33
N HIS A 37 5.10 -16.23 -7.21
CA HIS A 37 4.69 -17.11 -6.11
C HIS A 37 3.47 -16.53 -5.40
N GLN A 38 2.52 -17.39 -5.00
CA GLN A 38 1.33 -16.99 -4.21
C GLN A 38 1.71 -16.20 -2.94
N SER A 39 2.83 -16.58 -2.31
CA SER A 39 3.34 -15.90 -1.11
C SER A 39 3.73 -14.45 -1.37
N LYS A 40 4.15 -14.09 -2.59
CA LYS A 40 4.41 -12.69 -2.98
C LYS A 40 3.12 -11.89 -2.98
N VAL A 41 2.06 -12.41 -3.61
CA VAL A 41 0.73 -11.76 -3.66
C VAL A 41 0.18 -11.55 -2.24
N SER A 42 0.24 -12.59 -1.40
CA SER A 42 -0.21 -12.49 0.00
C SER A 42 0.56 -11.43 0.81
N ARG A 43 1.90 -11.36 0.65
CA ARG A 43 2.72 -10.35 1.35
C ARG A 43 2.45 -8.93 0.89
N ILE A 44 2.09 -8.74 -0.38
CA ILE A 44 1.65 -7.43 -0.90
C ILE A 44 0.28 -7.06 -0.32
N GLU A 45 -0.70 -7.96 -0.39
CA GLU A 45 -2.06 -7.74 0.12
C GLU A 45 -2.13 -7.51 1.64
N THR A 46 -1.17 -8.03 2.39
CA THR A 46 -1.07 -7.82 3.85
C THR A 46 -0.19 -6.62 4.23
N GLY A 47 0.45 -5.97 3.25
CA GLY A 47 1.41 -4.89 3.49
C GLY A 47 2.74 -5.33 4.10
N ALA A 48 2.98 -6.64 4.21
CA ALA A 48 4.22 -7.23 4.75
C ALA A 48 5.43 -6.96 3.84
N SER A 49 5.23 -6.85 2.52
CA SER A 49 6.27 -6.42 1.57
C SER A 49 5.83 -5.17 0.80
N GLY A 50 6.79 -4.30 0.49
CA GLY A 50 6.56 -3.25 -0.50
C GLY A 50 6.31 -3.84 -1.88
N VAL A 51 5.69 -3.03 -2.74
CA VAL A 51 5.41 -3.35 -4.13
C VAL A 51 5.84 -2.17 -4.99
N SER A 52 6.45 -2.43 -6.15
CA SER A 52 6.85 -1.36 -7.05
C SER A 52 5.62 -0.79 -7.78
N PRO A 53 5.64 0.48 -8.22
CA PRO A 53 4.57 1.02 -9.06
C PRO A 53 4.25 0.15 -10.28
N GLY A 54 5.28 -0.37 -10.97
CA GLY A 54 5.09 -1.26 -12.12
C GLY A 54 4.54 -2.65 -11.77
N ASP A 55 4.74 -3.15 -10.55
CA ASP A 55 4.06 -4.35 -10.05
C ASP A 55 2.59 -4.03 -9.73
N VAL A 56 2.28 -2.82 -9.23
CA VAL A 56 0.90 -2.36 -9.01
C VAL A 56 0.15 -2.20 -10.32
N THR A 57 0.72 -1.55 -11.33
CA THR A 57 0.08 -1.42 -12.65
C THR A 57 -0.33 -2.78 -13.21
N ARG A 58 0.56 -3.77 -13.13
CA ARG A 58 0.28 -5.15 -13.57
C ARG A 58 -0.85 -5.83 -12.78
N LEU A 59 -0.93 -5.60 -11.47
CA LEU A 59 -2.05 -6.09 -10.65
C LEU A 59 -3.38 -5.46 -11.10
N LEU A 60 -3.38 -4.14 -11.33
CA LEU A 60 -4.57 -3.40 -11.75
C LEU A 60 -5.04 -3.78 -13.15
N ASP A 61 -4.12 -4.15 -14.04
CA ASP A 61 -4.44 -4.70 -15.37
C ASP A 61 -5.18 -6.03 -15.26
N ILE A 62 -4.68 -6.95 -14.42
CA ILE A 62 -5.33 -8.25 -14.20
C ILE A 62 -6.68 -8.11 -13.50
N TYR A 63 -6.80 -7.14 -12.59
CA TYR A 63 -8.06 -6.83 -11.92
C TYR A 63 -9.03 -6.04 -12.82
N ALA A 64 -8.65 -5.76 -14.08
CA ALA A 64 -9.45 -5.02 -15.06
C ALA A 64 -9.93 -3.65 -14.57
N VAL A 65 -9.13 -2.99 -13.71
CA VAL A 65 -9.43 -1.65 -13.21
C VAL A 65 -9.28 -0.68 -14.37
N ARG A 66 -10.32 0.09 -14.71
CA ARG A 66 -10.28 1.10 -15.78
C ARG A 66 -10.27 2.54 -15.29
N ASP A 67 -10.55 2.73 -14.00
CA ASP A 67 -10.50 4.03 -13.36
C ASP A 67 -9.05 4.53 -13.28
N THR A 68 -8.75 5.58 -14.05
CA THR A 68 -7.44 6.20 -14.16
C THR A 68 -7.05 6.95 -12.88
N GLN A 69 -8.01 7.50 -12.15
CA GLN A 69 -7.76 8.19 -10.89
C GLN A 69 -7.39 7.19 -9.79
N LEU A 70 -8.12 6.07 -9.72
CA LEU A 70 -7.81 4.98 -8.80
C LEU A 70 -6.45 4.36 -9.09
N ARG A 71 -6.14 4.11 -10.38
CA ARG A 71 -4.82 3.61 -10.79
C ARG A 71 -3.69 4.52 -10.32
N ALA A 72 -3.79 5.81 -10.64
CA ALA A 72 -2.81 6.79 -10.23
C ALA A 72 -2.64 6.84 -8.70
N LEU A 73 -3.75 6.79 -7.95
CA LEU A 73 -3.72 6.77 -6.49
C LEU A 73 -2.93 5.57 -5.94
N LEU A 74 -3.19 4.36 -6.45
CA LEU A 74 -2.55 3.13 -5.95
C LEU A 74 -1.07 3.05 -6.35
N GLU A 75 -0.71 3.51 -7.54
CA GLU A 75 0.70 3.63 -7.98
C GLU A 75 1.49 4.60 -7.09
N VAL A 76 0.85 5.70 -6.70
CA VAL A 76 1.40 6.73 -5.81
C VAL A 76 1.62 6.19 -4.40
N LEU A 77 0.69 5.36 -3.90
CA LEU A 77 0.86 4.64 -2.64
C LEU A 77 2.01 3.61 -2.70
N ALA A 78 2.32 3.06 -3.88
CA ALA A 78 3.40 2.09 -4.09
C ALA A 78 4.79 2.73 -4.23
N GLY A 79 4.88 3.87 -4.94
CA GLY A 79 6.15 4.50 -5.34
C GLY A 79 6.94 5.19 -4.22
N SER A 80 6.36 5.35 -3.04
CA SER A 80 6.91 6.18 -1.96
C SER A 80 7.69 5.38 -0.90
N ALA A 81 8.22 4.22 -1.27
CA ALA A 81 9.12 3.42 -0.43
C ALA A 81 10.58 3.91 -0.44
N GLY A 82 10.96 4.83 -1.34
CA GLY A 82 12.37 5.22 -1.57
C GLY A 82 12.73 6.70 -1.46
N GLY A 83 11.81 7.61 -1.14
CA GLY A 83 12.10 9.05 -1.11
C GLY A 83 11.69 9.71 0.21
N GLY A 84 12.68 10.09 1.02
CA GLY A 84 12.45 10.95 2.18
C GLY A 84 11.94 12.33 1.77
N GLY A 85 11.11 12.92 2.64
CA GLY A 85 10.74 14.34 2.55
C GLY A 85 9.29 14.59 2.13
N SER A 86 8.43 14.80 3.14
CA SER A 86 7.30 15.74 3.27
C SER A 86 6.47 16.30 2.08
N GLY A 87 6.63 15.91 0.81
CA GLY A 87 6.02 16.64 -0.32
C GLY A 87 5.40 15.83 -1.47
N TRP A 88 5.57 14.50 -1.50
CA TRP A 88 5.14 13.68 -2.64
C TRP A 88 3.61 13.68 -2.88
N TRP A 89 2.79 13.74 -1.83
CA TRP A 89 1.33 13.74 -1.95
C TRP A 89 0.78 15.10 -2.42
N HIS A 90 1.56 16.19 -2.32
CA HIS A 90 1.14 17.51 -2.82
C HIS A 90 0.91 17.50 -4.34
N ALA A 91 1.73 16.74 -5.09
CA ALA A 91 1.56 16.55 -6.54
C ALA A 91 0.26 15.83 -6.89
N TYR A 92 -0.31 15.07 -5.94
CA TYR A 92 -1.51 14.25 -6.14
C TYR A 92 -2.70 14.69 -5.29
N ARG A 93 -2.65 15.89 -4.68
CA ARG A 93 -3.73 16.39 -3.81
C ARG A 93 -5.09 16.29 -4.49
N GLY A 94 -5.19 16.59 -5.78
CA GLY A 94 -6.45 16.56 -6.55
C GLY A 94 -7.00 15.15 -6.83
N LEU A 95 -6.18 14.12 -6.70
CA LEU A 95 -6.53 12.72 -6.98
C LEU A 95 -6.77 11.91 -5.72
N ILE A 96 -6.24 12.36 -4.58
CA ILE A 96 -6.37 11.71 -3.28
C ILE A 96 -7.69 12.16 -2.62
N PRO A 97 -8.66 11.25 -2.38
CA PRO A 97 -9.89 11.58 -1.66
C PRO A 97 -9.59 12.07 -0.23
N PRO A 98 -10.46 12.91 0.38
CA PRO A 98 -10.22 13.50 1.70
C PRO A 98 -9.84 12.48 2.79
N GLN A 99 -10.50 11.33 2.79
CA GLN A 99 -10.22 10.21 3.72
C GLN A 99 -8.78 9.67 3.65
N TYR A 100 -8.10 9.77 2.50
CA TYR A 100 -6.69 9.41 2.38
C TYR A 100 -5.77 10.57 2.74
N ARG A 101 -6.21 11.83 2.60
CA ARG A 101 -5.42 13.02 2.99
C ARG A 101 -5.24 13.08 4.49
N ASP A 102 -6.32 12.87 5.25
CA ASP A 102 -6.26 12.89 6.72
C ASP A 102 -5.37 11.76 7.23
N PHE A 103 -5.47 10.57 6.62
CA PHE A 103 -4.61 9.43 6.93
C PHE A 103 -3.12 9.72 6.64
N ILE A 104 -2.78 10.22 5.46
CA ILE A 104 -1.39 10.56 5.08
C ILE A 104 -0.85 11.71 5.94
N SER A 105 -1.70 12.69 6.29
CA SER A 105 -1.35 13.81 7.17
C SER A 105 -1.11 13.34 8.61
N LEU A 106 -1.95 12.45 9.14
CA LEU A 106 -1.77 11.84 10.46
C LEU A 106 -0.52 10.94 10.49
N GLU A 107 -0.24 10.16 9.43
CA GLU A 107 1.03 9.42 9.30
C GLU A 107 2.24 10.37 9.32
N SER A 108 2.16 11.48 8.56
CA SER A 108 3.21 12.50 8.49
C SER A 108 3.47 13.16 9.85
N GLN A 109 2.46 13.26 10.71
CA GLN A 109 2.53 13.91 12.02
C GLN A 109 2.78 12.91 13.17
N ALA A 110 2.56 11.61 12.96
CA ALA A 110 2.79 10.54 13.93
C ALA A 110 4.30 10.28 14.08
N GLY A 111 4.97 11.16 14.81
CA GLY A 111 6.41 11.15 14.95
C GLY A 111 6.96 10.13 15.94
N THR A 112 6.17 9.52 16.84
CA THR A 112 6.71 8.71 17.96
C THR A 112 5.76 7.67 18.60
N VAL A 113 6.20 6.42 18.78
CA VAL A 113 5.59 5.38 19.67
C VAL A 113 6.72 4.82 20.52
N ARG A 114 6.57 4.87 21.85
CA ARG A 114 7.52 4.30 22.81
C ARG A 114 6.90 3.03 23.38
N THR A 115 7.53 1.89 23.11
CA THR A 115 7.23 0.65 23.84
C THR A 115 8.21 0.57 25.01
N LEU A 116 7.68 0.58 26.24
CA LEU A 116 8.43 0.31 27.45
C LEU A 116 8.13 -1.15 27.85
N GLU A 117 9.09 -2.04 27.69
CA GLU A 117 9.02 -3.36 28.34
C GLU A 117 9.66 -3.26 29.71
N THR A 118 8.85 -3.41 30.76
CA THR A 118 9.36 -3.53 32.13
C THR A 118 9.71 -5.00 32.36
N SER A 119 10.95 -5.40 32.10
CA SER A 119 11.45 -6.67 32.63
C SER A 119 11.66 -6.49 34.13
N VAL A 120 10.78 -7.11 34.92
CA VAL A 120 10.90 -7.20 36.38
C VAL A 120 11.67 -8.50 36.67
N VAL A 121 12.88 -8.38 37.21
CA VAL A 121 13.60 -9.48 37.87
C VAL A 121 13.49 -9.25 39.38
N PRO A 122 12.71 -10.09 40.08
CA PRO A 122 13.26 -10.88 41.18
C PRO A 122 13.00 -12.38 41.03
#